data_AF-A0A934ARQ7-F1
#
_entry.id   AF-A0A934ARQ7-F1
#
_cell.length_a   1.000
_cell.length_b   1.000
_cell.length_c   1.000
_cell.angle_alpha   90.00
_cell.angle_beta   90.00
_cell.angle_gamma   90.00
#
_symmetry.space_group_name_H-M   'P 1'
#
loop_
_entity.id
_entity.type
_entity.pdbx_description
1 polymer ?
#
loop_
_entity_poly.entity_id
_entity_poly.type
_entity_poly.pdbx_seq_one_letter_code
_entity_poly.pdbx_strand_id
1 'polypeptide(L)' 'ANWDALADALCDLSWHEASGYVLLLRNASDTLGLSANDREIALDLFADTVVYWRQRKKSFWVFFA' A
#
# COMPACT_ATOMS: atom_id res chain seq x y z
N ALA A 1 -6.82 9.22 11.72
CA ALA A 1 -5.72 8.39 12.26
C ALA A 1 -5.89 7.02 11.64
N ASN A 2 -5.07 6.57 10.70
CA ASN A 2 -3.68 6.20 10.95
C ASN A 2 -2.92 5.99 9.61
N TRP A 3 -3.12 6.87 8.63
CA TRP A 3 -2.51 6.74 7.29
C TRP A 3 -0.98 6.67 7.36
N ASP A 4 -0.35 7.53 8.16
CA ASP A 4 1.10 7.47 8.41
C ASP A 4 1.57 6.11 8.92
N ALA A 5 0.88 5.49 9.88
CA ALA A 5 1.30 4.18 10.36
C ALA A 5 1.01 3.05 9.37
N LEU A 6 0.01 3.20 8.50
CA LEU A 6 -0.19 2.28 7.39
C LEU A 6 0.99 2.36 6.41
N ALA A 7 1.40 3.58 6.03
CA ALA A 7 2.59 3.77 5.21
C ALA A 7 3.84 3.19 5.88
N ASP A 8 4.03 3.46 7.17
CA ASP A 8 5.17 2.96 7.93
C ASP A 8 5.22 1.42 7.92
N ALA A 9 4.09 0.76 8.18
CA ALA A 9 3.98 -0.71 8.13
C ALA A 9 4.18 -1.28 6.71
N LEU A 10 3.77 -0.57 5.66
CA LEU A 10 3.96 -1.01 4.27
C LEU A 10 5.39 -0.78 3.77
N CYS A 11 6.08 0.23 4.28
CA CYS A 11 7.48 0.53 4.01
C CYS A 11 8.43 -0.31 4.86
N ASP A 12 8.00 -0.74 6.05
CA ASP A 12 8.75 -1.58 6.98
C ASP A 12 8.26 -3.05 6.99
N LEU A 13 8.57 -3.75 5.89
CA LEU A 13 8.38 -5.20 5.78
C LEU A 13 9.68 -5.97 6.13
N SER A 14 10.52 -5.36 6.97
CA SER A 14 11.80 -5.92 7.41
C SER A 14 11.66 -7.28 8.13
N TRP A 15 10.51 -7.50 8.77
CA TRP A 15 10.15 -8.76 9.44
C TRP A 15 9.93 -9.94 8.49
N HIS A 16 9.78 -9.70 7.18
CA HIS A 16 9.59 -10.76 6.19
C HIS A 16 10.41 -10.48 4.93
N GLU A 17 11.71 -10.78 4.94
CA GLU A 17 12.56 -10.60 3.76
C GLU A 17 12.12 -11.45 2.58
N ALA A 18 11.63 -10.79 1.53
CA ALA A 18 11.31 -11.40 0.25
C ALA A 18 11.89 -10.57 -0.90
N SER A 19 12.03 -11.19 -2.08
CA SER A 19 12.45 -10.50 -3.31
C SER A 19 11.41 -9.48 -3.81
N GLY A 20 10.17 -9.59 -3.34
CA GLY A 20 9.09 -8.65 -3.63
C GLY A 20 7.84 -8.94 -2.80
N TYR A 21 6.93 -7.99 -2.77
CA TYR A 21 5.67 -8.06 -2.02
C TYR A 21 4.49 -7.73 -2.93
N VAL A 22 3.37 -8.39 -2.68
CA VAL A 22 2.11 -8.14 -3.38
C VAL A 22 1.03 -7.90 -2.34
N LEU A 23 0.45 -6.71 -2.35
CA LEU A 23 -0.68 -6.33 -1.52
C LEU A 23 -1.98 -6.56 -2.30
N LEU A 24 -2.79 -7.52 -1.86
CA LEU A 24 -4.10 -7.79 -2.44
C LEU A 24 -5.20 -7.34 -1.48
N LEU A 25 -5.88 -6.27 -1.85
CA LEU A 25 -7.05 -5.77 -1.13
C LEU A 25 -8.28 -6.51 -1.68
N ARG A 26 -8.70 -7.56 -0.96
CA ARG A 26 -9.95 -8.29 -1.26
C ARG A 26 -11.11 -7.70 -0.51
N ASN A 27 -12.26 -7.60 -1.17
CA ASN A 27 -13.47 -7.02 -0.58
C ASN A 27 -13.29 -5.53 -0.25
N ALA A 28 -12.38 -4.86 -0.97
CA ALA A 28 -12.46 -3.43 -1.12
C ALA A 28 -13.75 -3.16 -1.90
N SER A 29 -14.84 -2.80 -1.21
CA SER A 29 -15.95 -2.11 -1.88
C SER A 29 -15.38 -0.99 -2.75
N ASP A 30 -16.12 -0.49 -3.73
CA ASP A 30 -15.63 0.57 -4.65
C ASP A 30 -14.97 1.77 -3.92
N THR A 31 -15.33 1.97 -2.66
CA THR A 31 -14.81 3.02 -1.79
C THR A 31 -13.84 2.58 -0.69
N LEU A 32 -13.45 1.30 -0.57
CA LEU A 32 -12.72 0.74 0.59
C LEU A 32 -13.45 0.92 1.94
N GLY A 33 -14.75 1.28 1.92
CA GLY A 33 -15.48 1.72 3.11
C GLY A 33 -15.10 3.13 3.59
N LEU A 34 -14.36 3.87 2.78
CA LEU A 34 -13.85 5.21 3.05
C LEU A 34 -14.65 6.26 2.29
N SER A 35 -14.51 7.53 2.69
CA SER A 35 -15.01 8.65 1.89
C SER A 35 -14.20 8.78 0.59
N ALA A 36 -14.73 9.44 -0.44
CA ALA A 36 -14.02 9.62 -1.71
C ALA A 36 -12.64 10.30 -1.52
N ASN A 37 -12.56 11.28 -0.63
CA ASN A 37 -11.33 11.97 -0.28
C ASN A 37 -10.32 11.05 0.42
N ASP A 38 -10.79 10.22 1.35
CA ASP A 38 -9.93 9.24 2.04
C ASP A 38 -9.43 8.15 1.08
N ARG A 39 -10.25 7.75 0.09
CA ARG A 39 -9.82 6.81 -0.96
C ARG A 39 -8.70 7.38 -1.80
N GLU A 40 -8.77 8.65 -2.21
CA GLU A 40 -7.69 9.29 -2.98
C GLU A 40 -6.39 9.33 -2.17
N ILE A 41 -6.45 9.69 -0.89
CA ILE A 41 -5.29 9.67 0.00
C ILE A 41 -4.69 8.26 0.12
N ALA A 42 -5.54 7.24 0.25
CA ALA A 42 -5.09 5.85 0.31
C ALA A 42 -4.35 5.42 -0.96
N LEU A 43 -4.90 5.75 -2.12
CA LEU A 43 -4.32 5.43 -3.42
C LEU A 43 -2.98 6.14 -3.64
N ASP A 44 -2.88 7.41 -3.26
CA ASP A 44 -1.64 8.19 -3.32
C ASP A 44 -0.56 7.57 -2.42
N LEU A 45 -0.94 7.18 -1.20
CA LEU A 45 -0.06 6.49 -0.25
C LEU A 45 0.43 5.12 -0.78
N PHE A 46 -0.46 4.33 -1.38
CA PHE A 46 -0.07 3.07 -2.02
C PHE A 46 0.88 3.30 -3.20
N ALA A 47 0.65 4.34 -4.00
CA ALA A 47 1.52 4.71 -5.11
C ALA A 47 2.91 5.13 -4.62
N ASP A 48 2.99 5.94 -3.56
CA ASP A 48 4.27 6.35 -2.97
C ASP A 48 5.04 5.14 -2.41
N THR A 49 4.33 4.23 -1.73
CA THR A 49 4.90 2.97 -1.24
C THR A 49 5.48 2.12 -2.38
N VAL A 50 4.77 2.00 -3.52
CA VAL A 50 5.27 1.28 -4.70
C VAL A 50 6.56 1.91 -5.23
N VAL A 51 6.61 3.24 -5.31
CA VAL A 51 7.80 3.99 -5.74
C VAL A 51 8.96 3.79 -4.76
N TYR A 52 8.69 3.84 -3.45
CA TYR A 52 9.68 3.60 -2.39
C TYR A 52 10.37 2.24 -2.51
N TRP A 53 9.60 1.18 -2.76
CA TRP A 53 10.15 -0.17 -2.96
C TRP A 53 10.86 -0.32 -4.30
N ARG A 54 10.33 0.32 -5.37
CA ARG A 54 10.97 0.33 -6.69
C ARG A 54 12.37 0.96 -6.62
N GLN A 55 12.55 2.05 -5.89
CA GLN A 55 13.86 2.67 -5.65
C GLN A 55 14.84 1.73 -4.93
N ARG A 56 14.33 0.86 -4.05
CA ARG A 56 15.09 -0.18 -3.34
C ARG A 56 15.29 -1.47 -4.15
N LYS A 57 14.91 -1.47 -5.44
CA LYS A 57 14.95 -2.64 -6.34
C LYS A 57 14.13 -3.84 -5.84
N LYS A 58 13.10 -3.61 -5.02
CA LYS A 58 12.13 -4.65 -4.66
C LYS A 58 10.85 -4.47 -5.47
N SER A 59 10.31 -5.58 -5.96
CA SER A 59 9.02 -5.55 -6.67
C SER A 59 7.89 -5.42 -5.65
N PHE A 60 7.16 -4.31 -5.67
CA PHE A 60 5.98 -4.10 -4.83
C PHE A 60 4.77 -3.81 -5.72
N TRP A 61 3.69 -4.57 -5.54
CA TRP A 61 2.48 -4.45 -6.35
C TRP A 61 1.25 -4.34 -5.46
N VAL A 62 0.29 -3.52 -5.87
CA VAL A 62 -0.99 -3.36 -5.18
C VAL A 62 -2.11 -3.72 -6.15
N PHE A 63 -2.94 -4.67 -5.75
CA PHE A 63 -4.11 -5.12 -6.51
C PHE A 63 -5.37 -4.93 -5.68
N PHE A 64 -6.43 -4.50 -6.38
CA PHE A 64 -7.77 -4.33 -5.83
C PHE A 64 -8.67 -5.39 -6.49
N ALA A 65 -9.34 -6.23 -5.71
CA ALA A 65 -10.13 -7.37 -6.18
C ALA A 65 -11.47 -7.52 -5.45
#